data_AF-A0A831SPQ4-F1
#
_entry.id   AF-A0A831SPQ4-F1
#
_cell.length_a   1.000
_cell.length_b   1.000
_cell.length_c   1.000
_cell.angle_alpha   90.00
_cell.angle_beta   90.00
_cell.angle_gamma   90.00
#
_symmetry.space_group_name_H-M   'P 1'
#
loop_
_entity.id
_entity.type
_entity.pdbx_description
1 polymer ?
#
loop_
_entity_poly.entity_id
_entity_poly.type
_entity_poly.pdbx_seq_one_letter_code
_entity_poly.pdbx_strand_id
1 'polypeptide(L)'
;MKILREKIESKRNIIIPLLVILVIVFIIVVLLKRKENMETWLVFILVLITGYYAYLTNKLVNEERAKRIADFWEKRILDFYKPFIDRLEDIKIELKKKGGNGESIINKLDDLYNFFQKKKYMIPKKTAREIESLHESLWTALLGDDYIYILNFQAAEEEVRKIIEEEKLRLEEKIRKIYQY
;
A
#
# COMPACT_ATOMS: atom_id res chain seq x y z
N MET A 1 24.28 -0.04 -1.41
CA MET A 1 23.50 -1.25 -1.81
C MET A 1 22.55 -1.04 -2.99
N LYS A 2 21.81 0.09 -3.11
CA LYS A 2 20.95 0.41 -4.27
C LYS A 2 21.68 0.38 -5.63
N ILE A 3 22.84 1.04 -5.72
CA ILE A 3 23.63 1.15 -6.97
C ILE A 3 24.09 -0.22 -7.51
N LEU A 4 24.42 -1.16 -6.63
CA LEU A 4 24.81 -2.52 -7.03
C LEU A 4 23.63 -3.33 -7.59
N ARG A 5 22.41 -3.06 -7.09
CA ARG A 5 21.20 -3.78 -7.49
C ARG A 5 20.66 -3.29 -8.83
N GLU A 6 20.63 -1.97 -9.05
CA GLU A 6 20.35 -1.37 -10.37
C GLU A 6 21.33 -1.84 -11.44
N LYS A 7 22.62 -1.98 -11.11
CA LYS A 7 23.65 -2.52 -12.03
C LYS A 7 23.41 -3.98 -12.40
N ILE A 8 22.81 -4.78 -11.51
CA ILE A 8 22.49 -6.20 -11.74
C ILE A 8 21.21 -6.33 -12.58
N GLU A 9 20.17 -5.52 -12.32
CA GLU A 9 18.94 -5.50 -13.11
C GLU A 9 19.15 -4.96 -14.52
N SER A 10 19.94 -3.89 -14.66
CA SER A 10 20.41 -3.38 -15.96
C SER A 10 21.13 -4.48 -16.75
N LYS A 11 22.04 -5.22 -16.09
CA LYS A 11 22.72 -6.36 -16.72
C LYS A 11 21.76 -7.49 -17.10
N ARG A 12 20.79 -7.87 -16.26
CA ARG A 12 19.79 -8.92 -16.61
C ARG A 12 18.90 -8.50 -17.79
N ASN A 13 18.49 -7.23 -17.83
CA ASN A 13 17.70 -6.69 -18.93
C ASN A 13 18.45 -6.69 -20.27
N ILE A 14 19.79 -6.73 -20.27
CA ILE A 14 20.62 -6.85 -21.49
C ILE A 14 20.96 -8.31 -21.79
N ILE A 15 21.27 -9.12 -20.77
CA ILE A 15 21.71 -10.52 -20.92
C ILE A 15 20.60 -11.41 -21.48
N ILE A 16 19.34 -11.22 -21.06
CA ILE A 16 18.22 -12.06 -21.50
C ILE A 16 17.93 -11.88 -23.00
N PRO A 17 17.77 -10.65 -23.54
CA PRO A 17 17.66 -10.45 -24.99
C PRO A 17 18.86 -10.98 -25.78
N LEU A 18 20.08 -10.79 -25.24
CA LEU A 18 21.30 -11.25 -25.89
C LEU A 18 21.36 -12.78 -26.01
N LEU A 19 20.93 -13.50 -24.98
CA LEU A 19 20.81 -14.97 -24.98
C LEU A 19 19.76 -15.44 -25.99
N VAL A 20 18.62 -14.76 -26.08
CA VAL A 20 17.57 -15.09 -27.08
C VAL A 20 18.11 -14.89 -28.50
N ILE A 21 18.81 -13.79 -28.77
CA ILE A 21 19.46 -13.55 -30.08
C ILE A 21 20.50 -14.62 -30.39
N LEU A 22 21.34 -14.99 -29.42
CA LEU A 22 22.35 -16.05 -29.58
C LEU A 22 21.72 -17.41 -29.91
N VAL A 23 20.62 -17.78 -29.25
CA VAL A 23 19.88 -19.00 -29.54
C VAL A 23 19.28 -18.96 -30.95
N ILE A 24 18.70 -17.83 -31.36
CA ILE A 24 18.15 -17.65 -32.72
C ILE A 24 19.26 -17.78 -33.78
N VAL A 25 20.41 -17.11 -33.58
CA VAL A 25 21.56 -17.18 -34.50
C VAL A 25 22.10 -18.61 -34.57
N PHE A 26 22.23 -19.31 -33.43
CA PHE A 26 22.66 -20.71 -33.41
C PHE A 26 21.71 -21.61 -34.19
N ILE A 27 20.40 -21.45 -34.02
CA ILE A 27 19.40 -22.23 -34.74
C ILE A 27 19.47 -21.95 -36.26
N ILE A 28 19.65 -20.68 -36.68
CA ILE A 28 19.83 -20.33 -38.11
C ILE A 28 21.08 -21.00 -38.70
N VAL A 29 22.20 -21.02 -37.97
CA VAL A 29 23.44 -21.68 -38.42
C VAL A 29 23.25 -23.20 -38.54
N VAL A 30 22.53 -23.82 -37.61
CA VAL A 30 22.21 -25.26 -37.65
C VAL A 30 21.24 -25.58 -38.79
N LEU A 31 20.24 -24.73 -39.02
CA LEU A 31 19.26 -24.85 -40.11
C LEU A 31 19.90 -24.78 -41.50
N LEU A 32 20.88 -23.90 -41.68
CA LEU A 32 21.65 -23.81 -42.93
C LEU A 32 22.46 -25.09 -43.21
N LYS A 33 22.87 -25.83 -42.17
CA LYS A 33 23.63 -27.10 -42.29
C LYS A 33 22.75 -28.34 -42.48
N ARG A 34 21.51 -28.35 -41.97
CA ARG A 34 20.61 -29.52 -42.03
C ARG A 34 19.23 -29.10 -42.56
N LYS A 35 19.06 -29.16 -43.89
CA LYS A 35 17.80 -28.81 -44.58
C LYS A 35 16.58 -29.66 -44.18
N GLU A 36 16.80 -30.89 -43.68
CA GLU A 36 15.71 -31.88 -43.54
C GLU A 36 14.71 -31.63 -42.40
N ASN A 37 14.97 -30.71 -41.46
CA ASN A 37 14.07 -30.48 -40.31
C ASN A 37 13.74 -28.99 -40.08
N MET A 38 13.66 -28.20 -41.16
CA MET A 38 13.42 -26.74 -41.08
C MET A 38 12.17 -26.37 -40.30
N GLU A 39 11.08 -27.10 -40.54
CA GLU A 39 9.79 -26.84 -39.92
C GLU A 39 9.82 -27.03 -38.40
N THR A 40 10.48 -28.10 -37.93
CA THR A 40 10.61 -28.38 -36.48
C THR A 40 11.39 -27.30 -35.75
N TRP A 41 12.48 -26.80 -36.35
CA TRP A 41 13.27 -25.71 -35.76
C TRP A 41 12.55 -24.36 -35.81
N LEU A 42 11.77 -24.09 -36.86
CA LEU A 42 10.93 -22.90 -36.94
C LEU A 42 9.85 -22.91 -35.85
N VAL A 43 9.18 -24.06 -35.64
CA VAL A 43 8.22 -24.22 -34.54
C VAL A 43 8.89 -24.01 -33.18
N PHE A 44 10.10 -24.54 -32.98
CA PHE A 44 10.86 -24.33 -31.74
C PHE A 44 11.20 -22.85 -31.49
N ILE A 45 11.64 -22.11 -32.51
CA ILE A 45 11.86 -20.65 -32.42
C ILE A 45 10.55 -19.93 -32.05
N LEU A 46 9.44 -20.31 -32.68
CA LEU A 46 8.14 -19.68 -32.45
C LEU A 46 7.67 -19.87 -31.00
N VAL A 47 7.87 -21.07 -30.45
CA VAL A 47 7.58 -21.39 -29.04
C VAL A 47 8.43 -20.55 -28.10
N LEU A 48 9.74 -20.39 -28.38
CA LEU A 48 10.63 -19.55 -27.57
C LEU A 48 10.22 -18.07 -27.58
N ILE A 49 9.90 -17.52 -28.76
CA ILE A 49 9.43 -16.13 -28.88
C ILE A 49 8.13 -15.94 -28.11
N THR A 50 7.18 -16.87 -28.27
CA THR A 50 5.88 -16.81 -27.60
C THR A 50 6.03 -16.91 -26.08
N GLY A 51 6.88 -17.82 -25.58
CA GLY A 51 7.18 -17.95 -24.16
C GLY A 51 7.86 -16.71 -23.58
N TYR A 52 8.78 -16.09 -24.34
CA TYR A 52 9.43 -14.84 -23.96
C TYR A 52 8.42 -13.67 -23.89
N TYR A 53 7.52 -13.56 -24.87
CA TYR A 53 6.49 -12.53 -24.88
C TYR A 53 5.49 -12.71 -23.73
N ALA A 54 5.09 -13.95 -23.43
CA ALA A 54 4.26 -14.27 -22.28
C ALA A 54 4.96 -13.90 -20.94
N TYR A 55 6.26 -14.16 -20.83
CA TYR A 55 7.06 -13.75 -19.68
C TYR A 55 7.09 -12.23 -19.50
N LEU A 56 7.38 -11.47 -20.58
CA LEU A 56 7.38 -10.01 -20.55
C LEU A 56 6.01 -9.44 -20.17
N THR A 57 4.94 -9.99 -20.75
CA THR A 57 3.56 -9.57 -20.47
C THR A 57 3.21 -9.83 -19.00
N ASN A 58 3.54 -11.00 -18.46
CA ASN A 58 3.27 -11.31 -17.06
C ASN A 58 4.08 -10.42 -16.10
N LYS A 59 5.34 -10.09 -16.45
CA LYS A 59 6.15 -9.13 -15.70
C LYS A 59 5.48 -7.75 -15.65
N LEU A 60 5.09 -7.20 -16.80
CA LEU A 60 4.39 -5.90 -16.92
C LEU A 60 3.08 -5.87 -16.12
N VAL A 61 2.26 -6.92 -16.23
CA VAL A 61 0.99 -7.03 -15.48
C VAL A 61 1.23 -7.03 -13.97
N ASN A 62 2.27 -7.73 -13.51
CA ASN A 62 2.62 -7.77 -12.08
C ASN A 62 3.15 -6.43 -11.58
N GLU A 63 3.96 -5.73 -12.37
CA GLU A 63 4.43 -4.37 -12.07
C GLU A 63 3.28 -3.37 -11.97
N GLU A 64 2.36 -3.37 -12.95
CA GLU A 64 1.15 -2.52 -12.89
C GLU A 64 0.26 -2.86 -11.70
N ARG A 65 0.07 -4.15 -11.40
CA ARG A 65 -0.73 -4.57 -10.25
C ARG A 65 -0.10 -4.09 -8.95
N ALA A 66 1.22 -4.20 -8.81
CA ALA A 66 1.94 -3.69 -7.65
C ALA A 66 1.78 -2.17 -7.52
N LYS A 67 1.90 -1.43 -8.62
CA LYS A 67 1.68 0.02 -8.65
C LYS A 67 0.26 0.40 -8.22
N ARG A 68 -0.77 -0.23 -8.78
CA ARG A 68 -2.18 -0.01 -8.38
C ARG A 68 -2.41 -0.29 -6.88
N ILE A 69 -1.76 -1.30 -6.33
CA ILE A 69 -1.82 -1.61 -4.89
C ILE A 69 -1.12 -0.52 -4.06
N ALA A 70 0.04 -0.03 -4.52
CA ALA A 70 0.75 1.06 -3.87
C ALA A 70 -0.07 2.36 -3.89
N ASP A 71 -0.63 2.73 -5.04
CA ASP A 71 -1.51 3.90 -5.20
C ASP A 71 -2.73 3.80 -4.26
N PHE A 72 -3.31 2.60 -4.13
CA PHE A 72 -4.40 2.36 -3.19
C PHE A 72 -3.98 2.56 -1.73
N TRP A 73 -2.78 2.12 -1.34
CA TRP A 73 -2.27 2.33 0.02
C TRP A 73 -1.89 3.78 0.29
N GLU A 74 -1.32 4.48 -0.70
CA GLU A 74 -1.02 5.90 -0.62
C GLU A 74 -2.31 6.71 -0.45
N LYS A 75 -3.32 6.41 -1.26
CA LYS A 75 -4.66 6.99 -1.12
C LYS A 75 -5.26 6.73 0.26
N ARG A 76 -5.09 5.53 0.82
CA ARG A 76 -5.53 5.22 2.19
C ARG A 76 -4.84 6.10 3.24
N ILE A 77 -3.55 6.37 3.09
CA ILE A 77 -2.80 7.24 4.01
C ILE A 77 -3.32 8.68 3.91
N LEU A 78 -3.49 9.20 2.70
CA LEU A 78 -3.88 10.59 2.44
C LEU A 78 -5.36 10.86 2.72
N ASP A 79 -6.25 9.94 2.35
CA ASP A 79 -7.70 10.14 2.42
C ASP A 79 -8.30 9.68 3.76
N PHE A 80 -7.60 8.81 4.51
CA PHE A 80 -8.10 8.27 5.78
C PHE A 80 -7.17 8.60 6.95
N TYR A 81 -5.96 8.03 6.98
CA TYR A 81 -5.14 8.08 8.20
C TYR A 81 -4.74 9.50 8.60
N LYS A 82 -4.30 10.32 7.65
CA LYS A 82 -3.94 11.70 7.94
C LYS A 82 -5.15 12.55 8.40
N PRO A 83 -6.27 12.64 7.65
CA PRO A 83 -7.44 13.38 8.09
C PRO A 83 -8.05 12.87 9.41
N PHE A 84 -7.97 11.56 9.68
CA PHE A 84 -8.45 11.00 10.94
C PHE A 84 -7.60 11.48 12.14
N ILE A 85 -6.27 11.43 12.02
CA ILE A 85 -5.36 11.95 13.06
C ILE A 85 -5.57 13.46 13.25
N ASP A 86 -5.67 14.23 12.16
CA ASP A 86 -5.86 15.68 12.23
C ASP A 86 -7.14 16.04 13.01
N ARG A 87 -8.24 15.31 12.76
CA ARG A 87 -9.51 15.49 13.51
C ARG A 87 -9.40 15.07 14.98
N LEU A 88 -8.67 13.99 15.28
CA LEU A 88 -8.40 13.59 16.67
C LEU A 88 -7.59 14.68 17.40
N GLU A 89 -6.61 15.29 16.74
CA GLU A 89 -5.84 16.41 17.29
C GLU A 89 -6.74 17.63 17.54
N ASP A 90 -7.64 17.94 16.62
CA ASP A 90 -8.59 19.06 16.76
C ASP A 90 -9.55 18.89 17.97
N ILE A 91 -9.93 17.65 18.28
CA ILE A 91 -10.73 17.32 19.48
C ILE A 91 -9.87 17.49 20.73
N LYS A 92 -8.63 16.99 20.71
CA LYS A 92 -7.66 17.10 21.81
C LYS A 92 -7.35 18.55 22.16
N ILE A 93 -7.17 19.41 21.16
CA ILE A 93 -6.93 20.84 21.35
C ILE A 93 -8.16 21.49 22.02
N GLU A 94 -9.37 21.14 21.58
CA GLU A 94 -10.60 21.70 22.15
C GLU A 94 -10.81 21.30 23.61
N LEU A 95 -10.53 20.04 23.95
CA LEU A 95 -10.58 19.52 25.32
C LEU A 95 -9.60 20.23 26.28
N LYS A 96 -8.47 20.74 25.76
CA LYS A 96 -7.46 21.45 26.56
C LYS A 96 -7.79 22.93 26.78
N LYS A 97 -8.73 23.51 26.02
CA LYS A 97 -9.11 24.91 26.20
C LYS A 97 -9.94 25.07 27.48
N LYS A 98 -9.49 25.90 28.41
CA LYS A 98 -10.31 26.32 29.58
C LYS A 98 -11.57 27.01 29.07
N GLY A 99 -12.74 26.52 29.47
CA GLY A 99 -14.05 27.04 29.05
C GLY A 99 -14.55 26.49 27.71
N GLY A 100 -14.05 25.34 27.25
CA GLY A 100 -14.54 24.67 26.05
C GLY A 100 -16.04 24.36 26.13
N ASN A 101 -16.75 24.59 25.02
CA ASN A 101 -18.15 24.23 24.90
C ASN A 101 -18.27 22.71 24.68
N GLY A 102 -18.84 21.97 25.64
CA GLY A 102 -19.04 20.52 25.53
C GLY A 102 -19.81 20.11 24.27
N GLU A 103 -20.77 20.93 23.83
CA GLU A 103 -21.49 20.75 22.57
C GLU A 103 -20.56 20.79 21.35
N SER A 104 -19.54 21.65 21.36
CA SER A 104 -18.54 21.70 20.29
C SER A 104 -17.68 20.44 20.23
N ILE A 105 -17.41 19.81 21.37
CA ILE A 105 -16.57 18.60 21.46
C ILE A 105 -17.38 17.40 20.96
N ILE A 106 -18.65 17.30 21.37
CA ILE A 106 -19.59 16.28 20.89
C ILE A 106 -19.74 16.37 19.36
N ASN A 107 -19.98 17.57 18.83
CA ASN A 107 -20.09 17.77 17.38
C ASN A 107 -18.83 17.35 16.60
N LYS A 108 -17.64 17.63 17.15
CA LYS A 108 -16.37 17.20 16.54
C LYS A 108 -16.19 15.67 16.60
N LEU A 109 -16.62 15.05 17.69
CA LEU A 109 -16.57 13.59 17.84
C LEU A 109 -17.53 12.90 16.85
N ASP A 110 -18.74 13.43 16.70
CA ASP A 110 -19.72 12.95 15.72
C ASP A 110 -19.20 13.11 14.28
N ASP A 111 -18.54 14.23 13.96
CA ASP A 111 -17.91 14.41 12.64
C ASP A 111 -16.77 13.40 12.40
N LEU A 112 -15.92 13.14 13.40
CA LEU A 112 -14.88 12.10 13.34
C LEU A 112 -15.49 10.72 13.06
N TYR A 113 -16.54 10.35 13.79
CA TYR A 113 -17.21 9.06 13.63
C TYR A 113 -17.93 8.95 12.28
N ASN A 114 -18.61 9.99 11.84
CA ASN A 114 -19.25 10.04 10.53
C ASN A 114 -18.24 9.89 9.40
N PHE A 115 -17.08 10.53 9.50
CA PHE A 115 -15.98 10.35 8.55
C PHE A 115 -15.45 8.93 8.57
N PHE A 116 -15.24 8.36 9.76
CA PHE A 116 -14.82 6.98 9.91
C PHE A 116 -15.79 6.03 9.22
N GLN A 117 -17.10 6.15 9.48
CA GLN A 117 -18.12 5.28 8.88
C GLN A 117 -18.13 5.39 7.35
N LYS A 118 -18.04 6.60 6.79
CA LYS A 118 -17.98 6.83 5.34
C LYS A 118 -16.73 6.21 4.69
N LYS A 119 -15.66 5.99 5.45
CA LYS A 119 -14.35 5.55 4.93
C LYS A 119 -13.89 4.20 5.50
N LYS A 120 -14.72 3.51 6.30
CA LYS A 120 -14.39 2.25 6.98
C LYS A 120 -13.88 1.16 6.04
N TYR A 121 -14.35 1.14 4.79
CA TYR A 121 -13.90 0.20 3.75
C TYR A 121 -12.41 0.38 3.38
N MET A 122 -11.82 1.53 3.68
CA MET A 122 -10.43 1.83 3.36
C MET A 122 -9.46 1.20 4.36
N ILE A 123 -9.89 0.67 5.50
CA ILE A 123 -8.99 0.15 6.54
C ILE A 123 -9.23 -1.34 6.82
N PRO A 124 -8.26 -2.05 7.41
CA PRO A 124 -8.47 -3.43 7.83
C PRO A 124 -9.58 -3.53 8.89
N LYS A 125 -10.32 -4.65 8.85
CA LYS A 125 -11.40 -4.94 9.82
C LYS A 125 -10.94 -4.89 11.28
N LYS A 126 -9.69 -5.28 11.56
CA LYS A 126 -9.11 -5.20 12.91
C LYS A 126 -9.02 -3.74 13.36
N THR A 127 -8.32 -2.90 12.62
CA THR A 127 -8.16 -1.46 12.87
C THR A 127 -9.50 -0.76 13.00
N ALA A 128 -10.48 -1.14 12.15
CA ALA A 128 -11.83 -0.60 12.24
C ALA A 128 -12.50 -0.90 13.59
N ARG A 129 -12.35 -2.13 14.12
CA ARG A 129 -12.89 -2.50 15.44
C ARG A 129 -12.23 -1.74 16.57
N GLU A 130 -10.91 -1.53 16.50
CA GLU A 130 -10.20 -0.74 17.52
C GLU A 130 -10.69 0.71 17.53
N ILE A 131 -10.90 1.31 16.35
CA ILE A 131 -11.45 2.67 16.22
C ILE A 131 -12.91 2.75 16.72
N GLU A 132 -13.72 1.71 16.48
CA GLU A 132 -15.09 1.63 17.01
C GLU A 132 -15.11 1.52 18.54
N SER A 133 -14.25 0.66 19.10
CA SER A 133 -14.08 0.51 20.55
C SER A 133 -13.59 1.82 21.19
N LEU A 134 -12.67 2.52 20.53
CA LEU A 134 -12.28 3.86 20.93
C LEU A 134 -13.47 4.80 20.94
N HIS A 135 -14.23 4.88 19.85
CA HIS A 135 -15.38 5.78 19.76
C HIS A 135 -16.39 5.54 20.89
N GLU A 136 -16.71 4.28 21.19
CA GLU A 136 -17.58 3.91 22.31
C GLU A 136 -17.01 4.37 23.66
N SER A 137 -15.70 4.19 23.86
CA SER A 137 -14.99 4.64 25.06
C SER A 137 -14.97 6.17 25.18
N LEU A 138 -14.76 6.87 24.07
CA LEU A 138 -14.77 8.34 23.98
C LEU A 138 -16.15 8.92 24.25
N TRP A 139 -17.19 8.31 23.70
CA TRP A 139 -18.58 8.70 23.91
C TRP A 139 -18.99 8.53 25.38
N THR A 140 -18.65 7.38 25.96
CA THR A 140 -18.91 7.08 27.38
C THR A 140 -18.18 8.05 28.29
N ALA A 141 -16.96 8.45 27.91
CA ALA A 141 -16.19 9.41 28.69
C ALA A 141 -16.80 10.82 28.65
N LEU A 142 -17.23 11.29 27.48
CA LEU A 142 -17.80 12.63 27.33
C LEU A 142 -19.16 12.82 28.01
N LEU A 143 -19.93 11.74 28.18
CA LEU A 143 -21.24 11.78 28.85
C LEU A 143 -21.16 11.72 30.39
N GLY A 144 -19.97 11.54 30.97
CA GLY A 144 -19.78 11.28 32.39
C GLY A 144 -19.59 12.50 33.31
N ASP A 145 -19.56 13.72 32.78
CA ASP A 145 -19.58 14.99 33.53
C ASP A 145 -18.44 15.20 34.57
N ASP A 146 -17.23 14.65 34.34
CA ASP A 146 -16.14 14.74 35.31
C ASP A 146 -14.71 14.83 34.71
N TYR A 147 -13.76 15.44 35.44
CA TYR A 147 -12.38 15.69 34.99
C TYR A 147 -11.57 14.40 34.71
N ILE A 148 -11.96 13.29 35.36
CA ILE A 148 -11.41 11.94 35.16
C ILE A 148 -11.60 11.47 33.70
N TYR A 149 -12.65 11.94 33.04
CA TYR A 149 -12.96 11.53 31.67
C TYR A 149 -12.06 12.18 30.61
N ILE A 150 -11.47 13.36 30.89
CA ILE A 150 -10.46 13.97 30.02
C ILE A 150 -9.16 13.14 30.04
N LEU A 151 -8.79 12.59 31.20
CA LEU A 151 -7.63 11.71 31.33
C LEU A 151 -7.86 10.37 30.61
N ASN A 152 -9.06 9.80 30.73
CA ASN A 152 -9.43 8.56 30.03
C ASN A 152 -9.50 8.76 28.50
N PHE A 153 -10.00 9.92 28.05
CA PHE A 153 -9.95 10.32 26.64
C PHE A 153 -8.52 10.35 26.11
N GLN A 154 -7.60 10.97 26.85
CA GLN A 154 -6.20 11.12 26.41
C GLN A 154 -5.51 9.76 26.28
N ALA A 155 -5.73 8.85 27.23
CA ALA A 155 -5.18 7.50 27.16
C ALA A 155 -5.71 6.71 25.95
N ALA A 156 -7.02 6.77 25.70
CA ALA A 156 -7.64 6.08 24.59
C ALA A 156 -7.23 6.67 23.22
N GLU A 157 -7.13 8.00 23.13
CA GLU A 157 -6.62 8.72 21.96
C GLU A 157 -5.21 8.29 21.61
N GLU A 158 -4.32 8.22 22.60
CA GLU A 158 -2.93 7.84 22.42
C GLU A 158 -2.79 6.39 21.94
N GLU A 159 -3.61 5.48 22.46
CA GLU A 159 -3.64 4.08 22.02
C GLU A 159 -4.03 3.93 20.54
N VAL A 160 -5.11 4.59 20.11
CA VAL A 160 -5.53 4.53 18.71
C VAL A 160 -4.59 5.27 17.79
N ARG A 161 -4.05 6.42 18.21
CA ARG A 161 -3.04 7.13 17.43
C ARG A 161 -1.86 6.20 17.15
N LYS A 162 -1.38 5.48 18.17
CA LYS A 162 -0.30 4.51 18.02
C LYS A 162 -0.64 3.41 17.01
N ILE A 163 -1.83 2.80 17.09
CA ILE A 163 -2.27 1.77 16.14
C ILE A 163 -2.28 2.31 14.70
N ILE A 164 -2.79 3.53 14.52
CA ILE A 164 -2.89 4.17 13.21
C ILE A 164 -1.51 4.53 12.66
N GLU A 165 -0.64 5.09 13.48
CA GLU A 165 0.72 5.46 13.09
C GLU A 165 1.56 4.24 12.74
N GLU A 166 1.48 3.17 13.52
CA GLU A 166 2.12 1.89 13.22
C GLU A 166 1.63 1.31 11.89
N GLU A 167 0.32 1.38 11.63
CA GLU A 167 -0.22 0.88 10.37
C GLU A 167 0.19 1.75 9.19
N LYS A 168 0.17 3.08 9.35
CA LYS A 168 0.66 4.04 8.36
C LYS A 168 2.12 3.77 8.02
N LEU A 169 3.01 3.65 9.01
CA LEU A 169 4.43 3.33 8.82
C LEU A 169 4.61 2.00 8.08
N ARG A 170 3.85 0.97 8.45
CA ARG A 170 3.88 -0.32 7.76
C ARG A 170 3.48 -0.21 6.29
N LEU A 171 2.50 0.63 5.97
CA LEU A 171 2.07 0.85 4.58
C LEU A 171 3.10 1.66 3.80
N GLU A 172 3.66 2.71 4.40
CA GLU A 172 4.76 3.49 3.80
C GLU A 172 5.97 2.60 3.48
N GLU A 173 6.32 1.67 4.36
CA GLU A 173 7.40 0.71 4.11
C GLU A 173 7.08 -0.24 2.95
N LYS A 174 5.84 -0.73 2.88
CA LYS A 174 5.40 -1.59 1.77
C LYS A 174 5.39 -0.84 0.43
N ILE A 175 4.91 0.41 0.41
CA ILE A 175 4.95 1.28 -0.76
C ILE A 175 6.40 1.51 -1.20
N ARG A 176 7.29 1.81 -0.25
CA ARG A 176 8.73 2.00 -0.50
C ARG A 176 9.36 0.75 -1.11
N LYS A 177 8.98 -0.45 -0.66
CA LYS A 177 9.46 -1.70 -1.26
C LYS A 177 9.00 -1.83 -2.71
N ILE A 178 7.75 -1.48 -3.03
CA ILE A 178 7.22 -1.57 -4.39
C ILE A 178 7.95 -0.61 -5.34
N TYR A 179 8.18 0.64 -4.94
CA TYR A 179 8.86 1.64 -5.76
C TYR A 179 10.40 1.55 -5.78
N GLN A 180 10.99 0.60 -5.03
CA GLN A 180 12.43 0.31 -5.08
C GLN A 180 12.77 -0.90 -5.96
N TYR A 181 11.76 -1.52 -6.57
CA TYR A 181 11.86 -2.46 -7.69
C TYR A 181 11.40 -1.74 -8.97
#